data_AF-A0A965RQY1-F1
#
_entry.id   AF-A0A965RQY1-F1
#
_cell.length_a   1.000
_cell.length_b   1.000
_cell.length_c   1.000
_cell.angle_alpha   90.00
_cell.angle_beta   90.00
_cell.angle_gamma   90.00
#
_symmetry.space_group_name_H-M   'P 1'
#
loop_
_entity.id
_entity.type
_entity.pdbx_description
1 polymer ?
#
loop_
_entity_poly.entity_id
_entity_poly.type
_entity_poly.pdbx_seq_one_letter_code
_entity_poly.pdbx_strand_id
1 'polypeptide(L)'
;MKPHLVYAALFLATLLASGCGMRRSSKDGPSINMQALNLQTLRDFRLDRFSQGPQAYLVIPNPIDSPQLKSFDFSPSAFQNAQVGVGLPGLQTYSALDNSFLKIRVHSLYDNAALLVKPQELTSATSNVQDPKYSQVMAYHAVSSISDYVKALGFSLDQSRQLYVMVRSNTDPEQATTSQTSKEINAYYVHNTYQPQKPRYIQLFGDVQYPLGADRDVYWHEFGHLFNESISASRGIDDAGEKGATFTEAGAIHECLADYLSETASQKGYIGRWAARNLSDIKANYPLRAAISLNDSKNRFSNVATYQSTVGIPEKYDVAEWCTRVLWDIRSQFEKENKETGAFYSDRTIFAAVGMLKKNASLVDFKNTLLDSDRSLNGGSHGSFIQNAFIARGFPDRGVPLSAPLRLQATAVGFKEFNSQIYSVSPNSSADEIFFSLAVSNPNSGTARNVRVQIVSSDPAVIPYVDFQAYGDLPGGSTLRVTGTQYKDFLNSVSLALDRRSASGRSRVSFSLKVSSENAPETTIPLELGL
;
A
#
# COMPACT_ATOMS: atom_id res chain seq x y z
N MET A 1 -57.60 -54.72 -49.94
CA MET A 1 -58.78 -53.85 -50.06
C MET A 1 -58.59 -52.65 -49.14
N LYS A 2 -58.56 -51.46 -49.74
CA LYS A 2 -58.49 -50.08 -49.21
C LYS A 2 -57.18 -49.58 -48.56
N PRO A 3 -56.82 -48.28 -48.77
CA PRO A 3 -55.46 -47.89 -49.17
C PRO A 3 -54.85 -46.66 -48.46
N HIS A 4 -53.55 -46.41 -48.72
CA HIS A 4 -52.84 -45.14 -48.98
C HIS A 4 -52.87 -43.88 -48.05
N LEU A 5 -51.66 -43.30 -47.90
CA LEU A 5 -51.25 -41.89 -47.64
C LEU A 5 -51.44 -41.35 -46.19
N VAL A 6 -50.52 -40.64 -45.52
CA VAL A 6 -49.62 -39.54 -45.91
C VAL A 6 -48.34 -39.48 -45.03
N TYR A 7 -47.23 -39.06 -45.63
CA TYR A 7 -45.90 -38.72 -45.09
C TYR A 7 -45.79 -37.29 -44.50
N ALA A 8 -44.70 -37.03 -43.77
CA ALA A 8 -44.10 -35.73 -43.39
C ALA A 8 -44.59 -35.15 -42.05
N ALA A 9 -43.75 -34.65 -41.13
CA ALA A 9 -42.42 -34.07 -41.29
C ALA A 9 -41.61 -34.09 -39.96
N LEU A 10 -40.31 -33.80 -40.11
CA LEU A 10 -39.30 -33.44 -39.10
C LEU A 10 -38.59 -34.55 -38.34
N PHE A 11 -37.65 -35.16 -39.07
CA PHE A 11 -36.38 -35.65 -38.56
C PHE A 11 -35.35 -34.52 -38.77
N LEU A 12 -35.06 -33.69 -37.76
CA LEU A 12 -33.80 -32.96 -37.60
C LEU A 12 -33.73 -32.32 -36.20
N ALA A 13 -32.56 -32.41 -35.57
CA ALA A 13 -32.16 -31.81 -34.28
C ALA A 13 -32.37 -32.65 -33.00
N THR A 14 -31.83 -33.86 -32.99
CA THR A 14 -31.07 -34.35 -31.83
C THR A 14 -29.69 -33.68 -31.80
N LEU A 15 -29.35 -32.99 -30.72
CA LEU A 15 -28.08 -33.02 -29.96
C LEU A 15 -27.87 -31.70 -29.18
N LEU A 16 -27.37 -31.84 -27.95
CA LEU A 16 -26.96 -30.79 -26.99
C LEU A 16 -27.99 -30.33 -25.95
N ALA A 17 -28.48 -31.28 -25.16
CA ALA A 17 -28.87 -31.02 -23.77
C ALA A 17 -28.34 -32.13 -22.86
N SER A 18 -27.02 -32.33 -22.88
CA SER A 18 -26.32 -33.05 -21.81
C SER A 18 -25.79 -32.00 -20.86
N GLY A 19 -26.59 -31.65 -19.85
CA GLY A 19 -26.15 -30.80 -18.76
C GLY A 19 -24.92 -31.43 -18.12
N CYS A 20 -23.77 -30.79 -18.31
CA CYS A 20 -22.52 -31.17 -17.65
C CYS A 20 -22.69 -30.90 -16.15
N GLY A 21 -23.15 -31.93 -15.43
CA GLY A 21 -22.97 -32.02 -13.99
C GLY A 21 -21.48 -32.13 -13.71
N MET A 22 -20.80 -30.99 -13.62
CA MET A 22 -19.46 -30.90 -13.07
C MET A 22 -19.50 -31.44 -11.65
N ARG A 23 -19.05 -32.69 -11.48
CA ARG A 23 -18.63 -33.20 -10.18
C ARG A 23 -17.56 -32.26 -9.66
N ARG A 24 -17.91 -31.41 -8.68
CA ARG A 24 -16.97 -30.67 -7.83
C ARG A 24 -16.06 -31.70 -7.15
N SER A 25 -14.89 -31.94 -7.74
CA SER A 25 -13.81 -32.62 -7.05
C SER A 25 -13.32 -31.70 -5.93
N SER A 26 -13.09 -32.25 -4.75
CA SER A 26 -12.74 -31.62 -3.47
C SER A 26 -11.42 -30.80 -3.46
N LYS A 27 -11.28 -29.83 -4.35
CA LYS A 27 -10.23 -28.80 -4.36
C LYS A 27 -10.76 -27.40 -4.07
N ASP A 28 -12.05 -27.27 -3.81
CA ASP A 28 -12.60 -26.03 -3.28
C ASP A 28 -12.07 -25.92 -1.84
N GLY A 29 -11.30 -24.86 -1.56
CA GLY A 29 -11.03 -24.46 -0.18
C GLY A 29 -12.35 -24.36 0.61
N PRO A 30 -12.31 -24.37 1.95
CA PRO A 30 -13.51 -24.39 2.77
C PRO A 30 -14.52 -23.37 2.25
N SER A 31 -15.71 -23.83 1.85
CA SER A 31 -16.77 -22.96 1.37
C SER A 31 -17.07 -21.97 2.49
N ILE A 32 -16.68 -20.70 2.31
CA ILE A 32 -16.97 -19.70 3.32
C ILE A 32 -18.46 -19.46 3.29
N ASN A 33 -19.11 -19.89 4.37
CA ASN A 33 -20.53 -19.72 4.58
C ASN A 33 -20.83 -18.22 4.54
N MET A 34 -21.60 -17.77 3.55
CA MET A 34 -22.04 -16.38 3.45
C MET A 34 -22.96 -15.95 4.60
N GLN A 35 -23.55 -16.90 5.34
CA GLN A 35 -24.21 -16.63 6.62
C GLN A 35 -23.20 -16.46 7.78
N ALA A 36 -21.96 -16.94 7.62
CA ALA A 36 -20.86 -16.70 8.56
C ALA A 36 -20.06 -15.42 8.23
N LEU A 37 -20.16 -14.90 7.00
CA LEU A 37 -19.88 -13.48 6.77
C LEU A 37 -20.88 -12.69 7.61
N ASN A 38 -20.38 -11.92 8.57
CA ASN A 38 -21.24 -11.10 9.41
C ASN A 38 -21.75 -9.91 8.58
N LEU A 39 -22.63 -10.18 7.63
CA LEU A 39 -23.26 -9.20 6.75
C LEU A 39 -23.92 -8.09 7.55
N GLN A 40 -24.41 -8.41 8.76
CA GLN A 40 -24.91 -7.41 9.68
C GLN A 40 -23.78 -6.49 10.16
N THR A 41 -22.64 -7.00 10.63
CA THR A 41 -21.47 -6.16 10.96
C THR A 41 -20.97 -5.35 9.77
N LEU A 42 -20.94 -5.92 8.57
CA LEU A 42 -20.55 -5.18 7.38
C LEU A 42 -21.55 -4.06 7.03
N ARG A 43 -22.86 -4.29 7.25
CA ARG A 43 -23.89 -3.25 7.12
C ARG A 43 -23.80 -2.20 8.24
N ASP A 44 -23.54 -2.62 9.47
CA ASP A 44 -23.37 -1.73 10.62
C ASP A 44 -22.14 -0.84 10.45
N PHE A 45 -21.07 -1.39 9.86
CA PHE A 45 -19.90 -0.64 9.42
C PHE A 45 -20.27 0.43 8.38
N ARG A 46 -21.08 0.09 7.36
CA ARG A 46 -21.55 1.09 6.38
C ARG A 46 -22.34 2.23 7.01
N LEU A 47 -23.04 1.95 8.11
CA LEU A 47 -23.83 2.95 8.82
C LEU A 47 -23.00 3.72 9.84
N ASP A 48 -21.71 3.40 10.01
CA ASP A 48 -20.83 3.90 11.08
C ASP A 48 -21.44 3.72 12.49
N ARG A 49 -22.28 2.70 12.68
CA ARG A 49 -23.06 2.48 13.92
C ARG A 49 -22.38 1.55 14.91
N PHE A 50 -21.14 1.85 15.27
CA PHE A 50 -20.54 1.19 16.42
C PHE A 50 -21.24 1.69 17.69
N SER A 51 -22.14 0.88 18.25
CA SER A 51 -22.88 1.21 19.47
C SER A 51 -22.28 0.60 20.73
N GLN A 52 -21.26 -0.24 20.59
CA GLN A 52 -20.64 -0.96 21.70
C GLN A 52 -19.57 -0.12 22.40
N GLY A 53 -19.45 -0.30 23.71
CA GLY A 53 -18.46 0.37 24.55
C GLY A 53 -18.84 1.81 24.95
N PRO A 54 -17.92 2.52 25.63
CA PRO A 54 -18.11 3.92 26.01
C PRO A 54 -18.41 4.79 24.79
N GLN A 55 -19.32 5.75 24.97
CA GLN A 55 -19.76 6.65 23.90
C GLN A 55 -18.87 7.90 23.87
N ALA A 56 -18.51 8.32 22.67
CA ALA A 56 -17.83 9.57 22.36
C ALA A 56 -18.57 10.30 21.23
N TYR A 57 -18.22 11.55 20.97
CA TYR A 57 -18.88 12.37 19.95
C TYR A 57 -17.89 12.80 18.87
N LEU A 58 -18.16 12.40 17.63
CA LEU A 58 -17.32 12.69 16.45
C LEU A 58 -18.17 13.21 15.29
N VAL A 59 -17.54 13.93 14.36
CA VAL A 59 -18.14 14.25 13.06
C VAL A 59 -17.68 13.19 12.06
N ILE A 60 -18.60 12.29 11.70
CA ILE A 60 -18.35 11.16 10.79
C ILE A 60 -19.15 11.30 9.47
N PRO A 61 -18.67 10.76 8.34
CA PRO A 61 -17.45 9.95 8.21
C PRO A 61 -16.17 10.78 8.36
N ASN A 62 -16.15 12.02 7.86
CA ASN A 62 -15.10 13.03 8.08
C ASN A 62 -15.76 14.42 8.15
N PRO A 63 -15.13 15.43 8.79
CA PRO A 63 -15.68 16.78 8.85
C PRO A 63 -15.98 17.42 7.49
N ILE A 64 -15.16 17.15 6.46
CA ILE A 64 -15.39 17.68 5.10
C ILE A 64 -16.57 17.02 4.37
N ASP A 65 -16.96 15.83 4.79
CA ASP A 65 -18.01 15.04 4.14
C ASP A 65 -19.31 15.03 4.95
N SER A 66 -19.33 15.72 6.09
CA SER A 66 -20.52 15.84 6.90
C SER A 66 -21.56 16.69 6.16
N PRO A 67 -22.77 16.17 5.91
CA PRO A 67 -23.84 16.95 5.29
C PRO A 67 -24.32 18.10 6.20
N GLN A 68 -23.99 18.04 7.49
CA GLN A 68 -24.35 19.03 8.50
C GLN A 68 -23.34 20.19 8.59
N LEU A 69 -22.14 20.00 8.03
CA LEU A 69 -21.13 21.05 7.91
C LEU A 69 -21.11 21.56 6.49
N LYS A 70 -21.50 22.82 6.29
CA LYS A 70 -21.18 23.50 5.04
C LYS A 70 -19.66 23.60 4.98
N SER A 71 -19.06 23.22 3.85
CA SER A 71 -17.62 23.02 3.64
C SER A 71 -16.69 24.17 4.08
N PHE A 72 -17.24 25.36 4.41
CA PHE A 72 -16.49 26.57 4.74
C PHE A 72 -16.95 27.29 6.03
N ASP A 73 -17.95 26.77 6.76
CA ASP A 73 -18.44 27.41 8.00
C ASP A 73 -18.30 26.45 9.20
N PHE A 74 -17.13 26.50 9.83
CA PHE A 74 -16.80 25.78 11.05
C PHE A 74 -17.03 26.67 12.27
N SER A 75 -18.26 27.14 12.48
CA SER A 75 -18.61 27.70 13.78
C SER A 75 -18.60 26.58 14.84
N PRO A 76 -18.19 26.86 16.10
CA PRO A 76 -18.22 25.86 17.17
C PRO A 76 -19.58 25.19 17.36
N SER A 77 -20.68 25.94 17.19
CA SER A 77 -22.04 25.43 17.30
C SER A 77 -22.42 24.53 16.12
N ALA A 78 -22.04 24.88 14.88
CA ALA A 78 -22.25 24.00 13.73
C ALA A 78 -21.46 22.69 13.88
N PHE A 79 -20.22 22.76 14.38
CA PHE A 79 -19.41 21.58 14.65
C PHE A 79 -20.02 20.66 15.70
N GLN A 80 -20.45 21.22 16.84
CA GLN A 80 -21.12 20.44 17.89
C GLN A 80 -22.43 19.82 17.40
N ASN A 81 -23.23 20.56 16.64
CA ASN A 81 -24.47 20.04 16.05
C ASN A 81 -24.22 18.94 15.00
N ALA A 82 -23.03 18.93 14.39
CA ALA A 82 -22.62 17.95 13.40
C ALA A 82 -22.10 16.63 14.01
N GLN A 83 -21.90 16.59 15.33
CA GLN A 83 -21.37 15.42 16.00
C GLN A 83 -22.46 14.38 16.25
N VAL A 84 -22.07 13.11 16.13
CA VAL A 84 -22.90 11.96 16.45
C VAL A 84 -22.19 11.06 17.44
N GLY A 85 -22.97 10.34 18.23
CA GLY A 85 -22.45 9.37 19.19
C GLY A 85 -21.80 8.18 18.49
N VAL A 86 -20.57 7.84 18.88
CA VAL A 86 -19.82 6.67 18.43
C VAL A 86 -19.36 5.85 19.63
N GLY A 87 -19.44 4.53 19.52
CA GLY A 87 -18.93 3.59 20.50
C GLY A 87 -17.44 3.32 20.33
N LEU A 88 -16.75 3.12 21.44
CA LEU A 88 -15.34 2.74 21.52
C LEU A 88 -15.22 1.29 22.05
N PRO A 89 -15.33 0.27 21.18
CA PRO A 89 -15.33 -1.13 21.61
C PRO A 89 -13.98 -1.56 22.19
N GLY A 90 -14.03 -2.53 23.11
CA GLY A 90 -12.82 -3.13 23.70
C GLY A 90 -11.98 -2.19 24.57
N LEU A 91 -12.46 -1.00 24.92
CA LEU A 91 -11.77 -0.06 25.79
C LEU A 91 -11.69 -0.63 27.22
N GLN A 92 -10.48 -0.90 27.71
CA GLN A 92 -10.26 -1.65 28.96
C GLN A 92 -9.92 -0.77 30.16
N THR A 93 -9.34 0.41 29.94
CA THR A 93 -8.75 1.23 31.02
C THR A 93 -9.45 2.57 31.19
N TYR A 94 -9.52 3.06 32.43
CA TYR A 94 -10.04 4.39 32.77
C TYR A 94 -9.00 5.52 32.64
N SER A 95 -7.73 5.20 32.35
CA SER A 95 -6.63 6.17 32.34
C SER A 95 -6.30 6.76 30.97
N ALA A 96 -6.66 6.07 29.89
CA ALA A 96 -6.39 6.47 28.51
C ALA A 96 -7.26 5.66 27.52
N LEU A 97 -7.26 6.06 26.25
CA LEU A 97 -7.88 5.32 25.15
C LEU A 97 -7.00 4.14 24.70
N ASP A 98 -6.95 3.10 25.53
CA ASP A 98 -6.07 1.94 25.33
C ASP A 98 -6.82 0.61 25.49
N ASN A 99 -6.38 -0.40 24.73
CA ASN A 99 -6.69 -1.81 24.97
C ASN A 99 -5.43 -2.69 24.86
N SER A 100 -5.57 -4.01 24.86
CA SER A 100 -4.42 -4.94 24.79
C SER A 100 -3.54 -4.75 23.54
N PHE A 101 -4.12 -4.33 22.42
CA PHE A 101 -3.46 -4.16 21.14
C PHE A 101 -3.22 -2.69 20.78
N LEU A 102 -4.25 -1.85 20.87
CA LEU A 102 -4.24 -0.44 20.44
C LEU A 102 -3.93 0.50 21.60
N LYS A 103 -2.99 1.42 21.38
CA LYS A 103 -2.54 2.45 22.33
C LYS A 103 -2.60 3.83 21.69
N ILE A 104 -3.37 4.76 22.24
CA ILE A 104 -3.49 6.12 21.66
C ILE A 104 -2.61 7.11 22.42
N ARG A 105 -1.80 7.86 21.68
CA ARG A 105 -0.85 8.85 22.19
C ARG A 105 -1.01 10.16 21.42
N VAL A 106 -0.47 11.24 21.97
CA VAL A 106 -0.40 12.54 21.32
C VAL A 106 0.92 12.67 20.56
N HIS A 107 2.06 12.57 21.24
CA HIS A 107 3.38 12.91 20.70
C HIS A 107 4.34 11.73 20.63
N SER A 108 4.37 10.88 21.66
CA SER A 108 5.38 9.84 21.86
C SER A 108 4.83 8.61 22.58
N LEU A 109 5.63 7.55 22.67
CA LEU A 109 5.28 6.34 23.41
C LEU A 109 5.13 6.58 24.92
N TYR A 110 5.82 7.60 25.42
CA TYR A 110 5.97 7.90 26.84
C TYR A 110 5.19 9.15 27.27
N ASP A 111 4.15 9.51 26.52
CA ASP A 111 3.31 10.66 26.87
C ASP A 111 2.77 10.58 28.30
N ASN A 112 2.78 11.73 28.97
CA ASN A 112 2.22 11.85 30.30
C ASN A 112 0.71 11.58 30.25
N ALA A 113 0.19 10.79 31.20
CA ALA A 113 -1.23 10.46 31.32
C ALA A 113 -2.15 11.71 31.42
N ALA A 114 -1.62 12.88 31.79
CA ALA A 114 -2.36 14.14 31.77
C ALA A 114 -2.70 14.66 30.37
N LEU A 115 -1.97 14.23 29.32
CA LEU A 115 -2.21 14.59 27.92
C LEU A 115 -3.26 13.70 27.24
N LEU A 116 -3.52 12.53 27.83
CA LEU A 116 -4.34 11.49 27.22
C LEU A 116 -5.81 11.66 27.58
N VAL A 117 -6.69 11.49 26.59
CA VAL A 117 -8.14 11.48 26.82
C VAL A 117 -8.52 10.29 27.70
N LYS A 118 -9.23 10.56 28.78
CA LYS A 118 -9.78 9.52 29.65
C LYS A 118 -11.22 9.18 29.23
N PRO A 119 -11.70 7.95 29.48
CA PRO A 119 -13.07 7.57 29.14
C PRO A 119 -14.14 8.48 29.74
N GLN A 120 -13.94 9.02 30.95
CA GLN A 120 -14.89 9.97 31.54
C GLN A 120 -14.95 11.33 30.83
N GLU A 121 -13.98 11.65 29.97
CA GLU A 121 -13.94 12.89 29.20
C GLU A 121 -14.61 12.75 27.82
N LEU A 122 -14.99 11.52 27.41
CA LEU A 122 -15.52 11.22 26.07
C LEU A 122 -16.86 11.88 25.76
N THR A 123 -17.68 12.11 26.79
CA THR A 123 -19.00 12.73 26.63
C THR A 123 -18.93 14.25 26.46
N SER A 124 -17.74 14.84 26.65
CA SER A 124 -17.51 16.25 26.35
C SER A 124 -17.26 16.39 24.85
N ALA A 125 -18.31 16.72 24.10
CA ALA A 125 -18.21 17.13 22.70
C ALA A 125 -17.10 18.17 22.54
N THR A 126 -16.04 17.86 21.78
CA THR A 126 -15.03 18.87 21.47
C THR A 126 -15.68 19.94 20.59
N SER A 127 -15.32 21.20 20.77
CA SER A 127 -15.86 22.29 19.95
C SER A 127 -15.02 22.55 18.69
N ASN A 128 -13.90 21.83 18.51
CA ASN A 128 -12.93 22.07 17.45
C ASN A 128 -12.18 20.78 17.06
N VAL A 129 -12.02 20.55 15.76
CA VAL A 129 -11.18 19.50 15.15
C VAL A 129 -9.68 19.65 15.46
N GLN A 130 -9.24 20.86 15.82
CA GLN A 130 -7.86 21.14 16.25
C GLN A 130 -7.62 20.84 17.72
N ASP A 131 -8.61 20.34 18.48
CA ASP A 131 -8.33 19.81 19.81
C ASP A 131 -7.66 18.43 19.67
N PRO A 132 -6.45 18.19 20.22
CA PRO A 132 -5.82 16.86 20.21
C PRO A 132 -6.73 15.76 20.75
N LYS A 133 -7.66 16.08 21.67
CA LYS A 133 -8.63 15.11 22.20
C LYS A 133 -9.55 14.55 21.11
N TYR A 134 -9.96 15.40 20.15
CA TYR A 134 -10.76 14.95 19.02
C TYR A 134 -10.00 13.91 18.19
N SER A 135 -8.74 14.20 17.88
CA SER A 135 -7.90 13.27 17.11
C SER A 135 -7.64 11.96 17.84
N GLN A 136 -7.44 11.98 19.17
CA GLN A 136 -7.29 10.76 19.97
C GLN A 136 -8.53 9.86 19.89
N VAL A 137 -9.73 10.44 20.03
CA VAL A 137 -10.99 9.69 19.91
C VAL A 137 -11.20 9.18 18.49
N MET A 138 -10.93 10.01 17.48
CA MET A 138 -10.99 9.62 16.06
C MET A 138 -10.05 8.46 15.76
N ALA A 139 -8.80 8.50 16.24
CA ALA A 139 -7.83 7.43 16.06
C ALA A 139 -8.32 6.10 16.63
N TYR A 140 -8.82 6.10 17.88
CA TYR A 140 -9.33 4.88 18.52
C TYR A 140 -10.50 4.29 17.74
N HIS A 141 -11.48 5.14 17.39
CA HIS A 141 -12.65 4.74 16.64
C HIS A 141 -12.28 4.23 15.23
N ALA A 142 -11.43 4.96 14.51
CA ALA A 142 -10.99 4.62 13.16
C ALA A 142 -10.28 3.27 13.10
N VAL A 143 -9.29 3.06 13.98
CA VAL A 143 -8.50 1.81 13.99
C VAL A 143 -9.32 0.63 14.48
N SER A 144 -10.18 0.82 15.48
CA SER A 144 -11.07 -0.26 15.95
C SER A 144 -12.08 -0.66 14.88
N SER A 145 -12.71 0.32 14.22
CA SER A 145 -13.72 0.06 13.19
C SER A 145 -13.12 -0.66 11.98
N ILE A 146 -11.98 -0.22 11.46
CA ILE A 146 -11.34 -0.88 10.33
C ILE A 146 -10.84 -2.28 10.69
N SER A 147 -10.40 -2.49 11.93
CA SER A 147 -10.06 -3.83 12.43
C SER A 147 -11.27 -4.77 12.37
N ASP A 148 -12.46 -4.31 12.73
CA ASP A 148 -13.67 -5.13 12.68
C ASP A 148 -14.12 -5.38 11.23
N TYR A 149 -13.96 -4.39 10.35
CA TYR A 149 -14.24 -4.54 8.92
C TYR A 149 -13.38 -5.65 8.28
N VAL A 150 -12.06 -5.62 8.44
CA VAL A 150 -11.18 -6.65 7.84
C VAL A 150 -11.41 -8.04 8.45
N LYS A 151 -11.76 -8.11 9.74
CA LYS A 151 -12.18 -9.37 10.39
C LYS A 151 -13.50 -9.88 9.82
N ALA A 152 -14.47 -9.00 9.57
CA ALA A 152 -15.75 -9.37 8.97
C ALA A 152 -15.61 -9.83 7.50
N LEU A 153 -14.58 -9.36 6.79
CA LEU A 153 -14.17 -9.89 5.49
C LEU A 153 -13.50 -11.29 5.58
N GLY A 154 -13.16 -11.75 6.79
CA GLY A 154 -12.57 -13.06 7.04
C GLY A 154 -11.05 -13.08 7.20
N PHE A 155 -10.41 -11.91 7.38
CA PHE A 155 -8.96 -11.82 7.57
C PHE A 155 -8.58 -11.67 9.04
N SER A 156 -7.46 -12.27 9.42
CA SER A 156 -6.84 -12.08 10.72
C SER A 156 -5.84 -10.93 10.69
N LEU A 157 -5.70 -10.23 11.82
CA LEU A 157 -4.64 -9.25 12.04
C LEU A 157 -3.56 -9.86 12.91
N ASP A 158 -2.30 -9.57 12.59
CA ASP A 158 -1.23 -9.85 13.53
C ASP A 158 -1.33 -8.87 14.70
N GLN A 159 -1.75 -9.36 15.86
CA GLN A 159 -1.84 -8.58 17.10
C GLN A 159 -0.77 -9.00 18.13
N SER A 160 0.29 -9.70 17.69
CA SER A 160 1.38 -10.16 18.57
C SER A 160 2.15 -9.01 19.22
N ARG A 161 2.15 -7.84 18.57
CA ARG A 161 2.78 -6.59 19.05
C ARG A 161 1.74 -5.48 19.16
N GLN A 162 1.91 -4.62 20.16
CA GLN A 162 1.07 -3.42 20.32
C GLN A 162 1.23 -2.48 19.12
N LEU A 163 0.13 -1.80 18.79
CA LEU A 163 0.06 -0.70 17.83
C LEU A 163 -0.15 0.60 18.61
N TYR A 164 0.81 1.51 18.55
CA TYR A 164 0.62 2.88 19.04
C TYR A 164 0.20 3.79 17.89
N VAL A 165 -0.71 4.73 18.18
CA VAL A 165 -1.10 5.78 17.25
C VAL A 165 -0.80 7.13 17.89
N MET A 166 0.10 7.88 17.28
CA MET A 166 0.48 9.23 17.71
C MET A 166 -0.23 10.24 16.82
N VAL A 167 -1.20 10.96 17.38
CA VAL A 167 -2.07 11.86 16.60
C VAL A 167 -1.44 13.21 16.26
N ARG A 168 -0.30 13.53 16.88
CA ARG A 168 0.55 14.73 16.70
C ARG A 168 2.02 14.40 16.99
N SER A 169 2.55 13.41 16.28
CA SER A 169 3.84 12.80 16.59
C SER A 169 5.00 13.80 16.61
N ASN A 170 5.94 13.55 17.51
CA ASN A 170 7.29 14.07 17.38
C ASN A 170 8.05 13.30 16.29
N THR A 171 9.15 13.88 15.80
CA THR A 171 10.05 13.25 14.82
C THR A 171 10.68 11.95 15.32
N ASP A 172 10.93 11.83 16.64
CA ASP A 172 11.36 10.59 17.28
C ASP A 172 10.29 10.12 18.29
N PRO A 173 9.56 9.03 18.00
CA PRO A 173 8.51 8.52 18.88
C PRO A 173 9.05 7.91 20.18
N GLU A 174 10.33 7.53 20.22
CA GLU A 174 10.99 6.89 21.37
C GLU A 174 11.62 7.91 22.33
N GLN A 175 11.68 9.19 21.97
CA GLN A 175 12.16 10.24 22.86
C GLN A 175 11.01 10.97 23.55
N ALA A 176 11.06 10.99 24.89
CA ALA A 176 10.10 11.70 25.73
C ALA A 176 10.22 13.24 25.65
N THR A 177 11.31 13.77 25.05
CA THR A 177 11.71 15.17 25.19
C THR A 177 12.23 15.76 23.88
N THR A 178 11.33 16.30 23.05
CA THR A 178 11.44 17.64 22.44
C THR A 178 10.12 17.97 21.74
N SER A 179 9.43 19.00 22.21
CA SER A 179 8.13 19.49 21.74
C SER A 179 8.16 20.16 20.36
N GLN A 180 9.06 19.78 19.47
CA GLN A 180 9.00 20.24 18.08
C GLN A 180 8.07 19.31 17.32
N THR A 181 6.77 19.56 17.47
CA THR A 181 5.77 19.05 16.53
C THR A 181 6.20 19.47 15.13
N SER A 182 6.36 18.50 14.23
CA SER A 182 6.66 18.81 12.84
C SER A 182 5.50 19.59 12.23
N LYS A 183 5.81 20.67 11.50
CA LYS A 183 4.85 21.36 10.63
C LYS A 183 4.67 20.63 9.30
N GLU A 184 5.50 19.62 9.02
CA GLU A 184 5.32 18.74 7.88
C GLU A 184 4.00 17.99 8.04
N ILE A 185 3.21 17.96 6.97
CA ILE A 185 1.93 17.29 6.94
C ILE A 185 2.18 15.93 6.31
N ASN A 186 2.28 14.92 7.15
CA ASN A 186 2.57 13.57 6.71
C ASN A 186 1.98 12.56 7.70
N ALA A 187 1.76 11.35 7.24
CA ALA A 187 1.49 10.21 8.10
C ALA A 187 2.33 9.03 7.62
N TYR A 188 2.77 8.18 8.53
CA TYR A 188 3.41 6.94 8.17
C TYR A 188 3.21 5.86 9.22
N TYR A 189 3.17 4.62 8.74
CA TYR A 189 3.22 3.41 9.53
C TYR A 189 4.65 2.87 9.63
N VAL A 190 5.04 2.43 10.84
CA VAL A 190 6.34 1.81 11.12
C VAL A 190 6.13 0.38 11.59
N HIS A 191 6.61 -0.59 10.80
CA HIS A 191 6.51 -2.01 11.13
C HIS A 191 7.56 -2.48 12.15
N ASN A 192 8.77 -1.92 12.13
CA ASN A 192 9.94 -2.37 12.90
C ASN A 192 10.27 -3.86 12.67
N THR A 193 10.33 -4.29 11.40
CA THR A 193 10.59 -5.69 11.00
C THR A 193 11.88 -6.22 11.62
N TYR A 194 12.94 -5.41 11.58
CA TYR A 194 14.27 -5.80 12.06
C TYR A 194 14.48 -5.59 13.57
N GLN A 195 13.46 -5.08 14.26
CA GLN A 195 13.47 -4.82 15.71
C GLN A 195 12.16 -5.34 16.34
N PRO A 196 11.90 -6.66 16.29
CA PRO A 196 10.60 -7.23 16.67
C PRO A 196 10.23 -7.02 18.15
N GLN A 197 11.21 -6.70 19.00
CA GLN A 197 10.99 -6.30 20.39
C GLN A 197 10.34 -4.91 20.53
N LYS A 198 10.40 -4.07 19.49
CA LYS A 198 9.78 -2.75 19.50
C LYS A 198 8.30 -2.84 19.14
N PRO A 199 7.44 -1.95 19.65
CA PRO A 199 6.06 -1.84 19.16
C PRO A 199 5.96 -1.40 17.70
N ARG A 200 4.74 -1.43 17.14
CA ARG A 200 4.41 -0.84 15.83
C ARG A 200 3.77 0.52 16.03
N TYR A 201 3.95 1.43 15.08
CA TYR A 201 3.46 2.80 15.21
C TYR A 201 2.74 3.28 13.97
N ILE A 202 1.69 4.07 14.16
CA ILE A 202 1.16 5.02 13.17
C ILE A 202 1.46 6.42 13.70
N GLN A 203 2.15 7.23 12.92
CA GLN A 203 2.56 8.57 13.31
C GLN A 203 1.91 9.59 12.38
N LEU A 204 1.14 10.52 12.92
CA LEU A 204 0.57 11.64 12.19
C LEU A 204 1.31 12.92 12.56
N PHE A 205 1.74 13.67 11.56
CA PHE A 205 2.46 14.92 11.67
C PHE A 205 1.60 16.11 11.23
N GLY A 206 2.04 17.32 11.57
CA GLY A 206 1.35 18.54 11.15
C GLY A 206 0.33 18.99 12.17
N ASP A 207 0.78 19.78 13.15
CA ASP A 207 -0.12 20.63 13.95
C ASP A 207 -0.52 21.86 13.11
N VAL A 208 -1.46 21.63 12.20
CA VAL A 208 -1.88 22.57 11.16
C VAL A 208 -3.38 22.85 11.24
N GLN A 209 -3.87 23.78 10.41
CA GLN A 209 -5.26 24.22 10.44
C GLN A 209 -6.25 23.06 10.25
N TYR A 210 -5.95 22.14 9.33
CA TYR A 210 -6.75 20.94 9.06
C TYR A 210 -5.93 19.71 9.44
N PRO A 211 -5.89 19.32 10.73
CA PRO A 211 -4.99 18.28 11.21
C PRO A 211 -5.36 16.93 10.59
N LEU A 212 -4.33 16.13 10.22
CA LEU A 212 -4.52 14.76 9.72
C LEU A 212 -5.34 13.92 10.70
N GLY A 213 -5.18 14.16 12.00
CA GLY A 213 -5.85 13.38 13.02
C GLY A 213 -7.37 13.55 13.07
N ALA A 214 -7.95 14.48 12.29
CA ALA A 214 -9.39 14.62 12.11
C ALA A 214 -9.92 13.91 10.85
N ASP A 215 -9.03 13.37 10.00
CA ASP A 215 -9.37 12.63 8.79
C ASP A 215 -9.24 11.12 9.05
N ARG A 216 -10.39 10.45 9.16
CA ARG A 216 -10.48 9.01 9.38
C ARG A 216 -9.78 8.21 8.29
N ASP A 217 -9.84 8.70 7.05
CA ASP A 217 -9.35 7.98 5.88
C ASP A 217 -7.81 7.85 5.94
N VAL A 218 -7.13 8.78 6.61
CA VAL A 218 -5.68 8.71 6.88
C VAL A 218 -5.35 7.55 7.81
N TYR A 219 -6.07 7.39 8.93
CA TYR A 219 -5.84 6.26 9.83
C TYR A 219 -6.10 4.92 9.16
N TRP A 220 -7.10 4.85 8.28
CA TRP A 220 -7.42 3.63 7.53
C TRP A 220 -6.37 3.30 6.48
N HIS A 221 -5.80 4.30 5.82
CA HIS A 221 -4.64 4.12 4.94
C HIS A 221 -3.44 3.57 5.73
N GLU A 222 -3.05 4.23 6.83
CA GLU A 222 -1.90 3.80 7.63
C GLU A 222 -2.12 2.40 8.26
N PHE A 223 -3.35 2.11 8.67
CA PHE A 223 -3.73 0.76 9.11
C PHE A 223 -3.66 -0.26 7.96
N GLY A 224 -3.92 0.15 6.72
CA GLY A 224 -3.77 -0.66 5.53
C GLY A 224 -2.38 -1.24 5.38
N HIS A 225 -1.33 -0.49 5.75
CA HIS A 225 0.03 -1.02 5.79
C HIS A 225 0.18 -2.17 6.80
N LEU A 226 -0.31 -1.99 8.04
CA LEU A 226 -0.36 -3.06 9.03
C LEU A 226 -1.14 -4.28 8.52
N PHE A 227 -2.27 -4.04 7.86
CA PHE A 227 -3.11 -5.10 7.34
C PHE A 227 -2.40 -5.91 6.25
N ASN A 228 -1.76 -5.23 5.29
CA ASN A 228 -0.96 -5.86 4.25
C ASN A 228 0.16 -6.74 4.82
N GLU A 229 0.87 -6.26 5.85
CA GLU A 229 1.89 -7.06 6.55
C GLU A 229 1.30 -8.27 7.28
N SER A 230 0.11 -8.09 7.89
CA SER A 230 -0.59 -9.18 8.60
C SER A 230 -0.99 -10.31 7.66
N ILE A 231 -1.53 -10.00 6.48
CA ILE A 231 -2.05 -11.01 5.54
C ILE A 231 -0.98 -11.60 4.65
N SER A 232 0.11 -10.87 4.39
CA SER A 232 1.30 -11.41 3.71
C SER A 232 2.22 -12.19 4.67
N ALA A 233 1.95 -12.15 5.98
CA ALA A 233 2.75 -12.78 7.04
C ALA A 233 4.23 -12.36 6.99
N SER A 234 4.49 -11.08 6.72
CA SER A 234 5.84 -10.51 6.55
C SER A 234 6.67 -11.22 5.47
N ARG A 235 6.02 -11.91 4.52
CA ARG A 235 6.67 -12.51 3.33
C ARG A 235 6.85 -11.49 2.20
N GLY A 236 6.57 -10.22 2.51
CA GLY A 236 6.96 -9.04 1.77
C GLY A 236 6.02 -8.71 0.63
N ILE A 237 5.35 -7.56 0.72
CA ILE A 237 5.08 -6.79 -0.49
C ILE A 237 6.33 -5.90 -0.76
N ASP A 238 7.03 -5.42 0.26
CA ASP A 238 8.33 -4.76 0.08
C ASP A 238 9.19 -4.85 1.36
N ASP A 239 10.50 -5.06 1.22
CA ASP A 239 11.48 -4.86 2.33
C ASP A 239 12.08 -3.45 2.31
N ALA A 240 11.88 -2.71 1.22
CA ALA A 240 12.56 -1.44 0.99
C ALA A 240 11.97 -0.28 1.81
N GLY A 241 10.70 -0.38 2.21
CA GLY A 241 10.03 0.66 3.00
C GLY A 241 10.73 1.02 4.32
N GLU A 242 11.50 0.11 4.93
CA GLU A 242 12.23 0.38 6.18
C GLU A 242 13.66 0.91 6.01
N LYS A 243 14.23 0.89 4.78
CA LYS A 243 15.62 1.33 4.52
C LYS A 243 15.75 2.52 3.56
N GLY A 244 14.62 3.08 3.10
CA GLY A 244 14.57 4.26 2.25
C GLY A 244 13.54 4.09 1.15
N ALA A 245 12.87 5.17 0.74
CA ALA A 245 11.81 5.14 -0.27
C ALA A 245 12.37 4.81 -1.67
N THR A 246 12.73 3.55 -1.93
CA THR A 246 13.08 3.09 -3.26
C THR A 246 11.80 2.79 -4.03
N PHE A 247 11.67 3.32 -5.25
CA PHE A 247 10.60 2.91 -6.13
C PHE A 247 10.69 1.41 -6.44
N THR A 248 9.62 0.67 -6.14
CA THR A 248 9.37 -0.68 -6.63
C THR A 248 7.88 -0.80 -6.97
N GLU A 249 7.51 -1.62 -7.96
CA GLU A 249 6.09 -1.92 -8.20
C GLU A 249 5.45 -2.61 -7.01
N ALA A 250 6.25 -3.37 -6.25
CA ALA A 250 5.82 -4.03 -5.03
C ALA A 250 5.43 -2.99 -3.96
N GLY A 251 6.30 -2.01 -3.68
CA GLY A 251 6.00 -0.86 -2.85
C GLY A 251 4.77 -0.08 -3.34
N ALA A 252 4.60 0.10 -4.65
CA ALA A 252 3.40 0.71 -5.21
C ALA A 252 2.13 -0.13 -4.98
N ILE A 253 2.21 -1.47 -5.05
CA ILE A 253 1.10 -2.36 -4.69
C ILE A 253 0.77 -2.23 -3.20
N HIS A 254 1.79 -2.13 -2.33
CA HIS A 254 1.59 -1.95 -0.90
C HIS A 254 0.78 -0.66 -0.64
N GLU A 255 1.23 0.47 -1.17
CA GLU A 255 0.52 1.76 -1.09
C GLU A 255 -0.88 1.68 -1.70
N CYS A 256 -1.02 1.04 -2.86
CA CYS A 256 -2.29 0.85 -3.56
C CYS A 256 -3.31 0.12 -2.70
N LEU A 257 -2.89 -0.89 -1.94
CA LEU A 257 -3.77 -1.67 -1.07
C LEU A 257 -4.16 -0.90 0.19
N ALA A 258 -3.24 -0.09 0.73
CA ALA A 258 -3.53 0.81 1.84
C ALA A 258 -4.56 1.86 1.44
N ASP A 259 -4.38 2.45 0.26
CA ASP A 259 -5.35 3.36 -0.34
C ASP A 259 -6.71 2.66 -0.58
N TYR A 260 -6.68 1.51 -1.25
CA TYR A 260 -7.89 0.75 -1.56
C TYR A 260 -8.69 0.36 -0.31
N LEU A 261 -8.02 -0.02 0.78
CA LEU A 261 -8.67 -0.32 2.07
C LEU A 261 -9.42 0.90 2.60
N SER A 262 -8.78 2.05 2.61
CA SER A 262 -9.40 3.30 3.08
C SER A 262 -10.58 3.71 2.20
N GLU A 263 -10.44 3.60 0.88
CA GLU A 263 -11.47 3.95 -0.10
C GLU A 263 -12.68 3.01 0.00
N THR A 264 -12.46 1.70 0.12
CA THR A 264 -13.56 0.73 0.20
C THR A 264 -14.29 0.81 1.54
N ALA A 265 -13.54 1.00 2.63
CA ALA A 265 -14.11 1.19 3.96
C ALA A 265 -14.95 2.47 4.03
N SER A 266 -14.46 3.56 3.45
CA SER A 266 -15.20 4.83 3.41
C SER A 266 -16.35 4.84 2.40
N GLN A 267 -16.36 3.88 1.46
CA GLN A 267 -17.21 3.88 0.26
C GLN A 267 -17.03 5.12 -0.60
N LYS A 268 -15.83 5.70 -0.57
CA LYS A 268 -15.45 6.88 -1.33
C LYS A 268 -14.22 6.52 -2.14
N GLY A 269 -14.24 6.79 -3.44
CA GLY A 269 -13.06 6.60 -4.28
C GLY A 269 -12.03 7.73 -4.13
N TYR A 270 -11.74 8.15 -2.89
CA TYR A 270 -10.71 9.15 -2.58
C TYR A 270 -10.28 9.10 -1.11
N ILE A 271 -9.13 9.70 -0.81
CA ILE A 271 -8.53 9.81 0.54
C ILE A 271 -8.00 11.22 0.78
N GLY A 272 -8.04 11.70 2.02
CA GLY A 272 -7.24 12.85 2.43
C GLY A 272 -7.80 14.21 2.02
N ARG A 273 -9.07 14.29 1.61
CA ARG A 273 -9.67 15.56 1.16
C ARG A 273 -9.66 16.64 2.25
N TRP A 274 -9.75 16.24 3.52
CA TRP A 274 -9.63 17.17 4.64
C TRP A 274 -8.21 17.76 4.73
N ALA A 275 -7.21 16.88 4.72
CA ALA A 275 -5.81 17.26 4.88
C ALA A 275 -5.24 18.03 3.68
N ALA A 276 -5.72 17.73 2.46
CA ALA A 276 -5.36 18.41 1.22
C ALA A 276 -5.56 19.93 1.28
N ARG A 277 -6.46 20.42 2.14
CA ARG A 277 -6.73 21.86 2.33
C ARG A 277 -5.56 22.64 2.91
N ASN A 278 -4.58 21.97 3.50
CA ASN A 278 -3.36 22.63 3.97
C ASN A 278 -2.33 22.84 2.84
N LEU A 279 -2.53 22.25 1.65
CA LEU A 279 -1.57 22.25 0.57
C LEU A 279 -2.03 23.22 -0.54
N SER A 280 -1.25 24.28 -0.78
CA SER A 280 -1.58 25.32 -1.79
C SER A 280 -1.66 24.77 -3.21
N ASP A 281 -0.90 23.72 -3.48
CA ASP A 281 -0.74 23.17 -4.84
C ASP A 281 -1.86 22.18 -5.18
N ILE A 282 -2.71 21.84 -4.21
CA ILE A 282 -3.89 21.03 -4.42
C ILE A 282 -5.11 21.93 -4.53
N LYS A 283 -5.89 21.73 -5.59
CA LYS A 283 -7.13 22.48 -5.82
C LYS A 283 -8.08 22.32 -4.63
N ALA A 284 -8.81 23.37 -4.28
CA ALA A 284 -9.83 23.29 -3.24
C ALA A 284 -10.81 22.13 -3.50
N ASN A 285 -11.08 21.35 -2.45
CA ASN A 285 -11.90 20.12 -2.46
C ASN A 285 -11.34 18.92 -3.25
N TYR A 286 -10.13 19.01 -3.80
CA TYR A 286 -9.46 17.82 -4.34
C TYR A 286 -8.91 16.97 -3.19
N PRO A 287 -8.97 15.64 -3.31
CA PRO A 287 -8.35 14.74 -2.36
C PRO A 287 -6.82 14.70 -2.55
N LEU A 288 -6.11 14.09 -1.59
CA LEU A 288 -4.69 13.78 -1.76
C LEU A 288 -4.50 12.71 -2.84
N ARG A 289 -5.40 11.72 -2.87
CA ARG A 289 -5.41 10.61 -3.84
C ARG A 289 -6.84 10.24 -4.22
N ALA A 290 -7.05 9.74 -5.43
CA ALA A 290 -8.37 9.33 -5.92
C ALA A 290 -8.36 8.03 -6.73
N ALA A 291 -9.12 7.03 -6.29
CA ALA A 291 -9.56 5.89 -7.10
C ALA A 291 -10.57 6.24 -8.21
N ILE A 292 -11.28 7.36 -8.09
CA ILE A 292 -12.11 7.84 -9.21
C ILE A 292 -11.23 8.43 -10.32
N SER A 293 -11.65 8.23 -11.57
CA SER A 293 -10.98 8.84 -12.71
C SER A 293 -11.10 10.36 -12.65
N LEU A 294 -9.97 11.04 -12.55
CA LEU A 294 -9.85 12.50 -12.66
C LEU A 294 -9.24 12.87 -14.01
N ASN A 295 -9.28 14.13 -14.43
CA ASN A 295 -8.58 14.56 -15.65
C ASN A 295 -7.08 14.79 -15.36
N ASP A 296 -6.33 13.71 -15.16
CA ASP A 296 -4.90 13.72 -14.84
C ASP A 296 -4.11 12.56 -15.50
N SER A 297 -2.79 12.53 -15.26
CA SER A 297 -1.86 11.54 -15.80
C SER A 297 -2.10 10.12 -15.29
N LYS A 298 -2.73 9.95 -14.11
CA LYS A 298 -2.80 8.70 -13.35
C LYS A 298 -3.84 7.71 -13.87
N ASN A 299 -4.53 8.04 -14.97
CA ASN A 299 -5.45 7.11 -15.65
C ASN A 299 -4.77 6.15 -16.62
N ARG A 300 -3.50 6.37 -16.95
CA ARG A 300 -2.75 5.55 -17.90
C ARG A 300 -1.45 5.07 -17.27
N PHE A 301 -1.24 3.77 -17.29
CA PHE A 301 -0.05 3.14 -16.69
C PHE A 301 1.26 3.74 -17.22
N SER A 302 1.35 3.94 -18.54
CA SER A 302 2.54 4.49 -19.18
C SER A 302 2.93 5.88 -18.67
N ASN A 303 2.01 6.65 -18.10
CA ASN A 303 2.30 7.99 -17.61
C ASN A 303 2.91 7.97 -16.21
N VAL A 304 2.65 6.92 -15.42
CA VAL A 304 3.08 6.84 -14.01
C VAL A 304 4.24 5.89 -13.81
N ALA A 305 4.45 4.94 -14.72
CA ALA A 305 5.44 3.88 -14.54
C ALA A 305 6.63 3.95 -15.52
N THR A 306 6.65 4.90 -16.46
CA THR A 306 7.73 5.03 -17.44
C THR A 306 8.82 5.95 -16.91
N TYR A 307 10.07 5.47 -16.92
CA TYR A 307 11.22 6.33 -16.71
C TYR A 307 11.28 7.42 -17.78
N GLN A 308 11.43 8.67 -17.35
CA GLN A 308 11.61 9.81 -18.25
C GLN A 308 12.88 10.55 -17.84
N SER A 309 13.79 10.83 -18.77
CA SER A 309 15.06 11.50 -18.45
C SER A 309 14.89 12.86 -17.77
N THR A 310 13.75 13.53 -17.98
CA THR A 310 13.42 14.84 -17.40
C THR A 310 12.76 14.75 -16.03
N VAL A 311 12.08 13.64 -15.72
CA VAL A 311 11.30 13.46 -14.48
C VAL A 311 12.02 12.51 -13.51
N GLY A 312 12.86 11.62 -14.03
CA GLY A 312 13.58 10.60 -13.30
C GLY A 312 12.85 9.27 -13.25
N ILE A 313 13.09 8.54 -12.17
CA ILE A 313 12.47 7.26 -11.85
C ILE A 313 11.00 7.52 -11.50
N PRO A 314 10.07 6.63 -11.88
CA PRO A 314 8.69 6.69 -11.44
C PRO A 314 8.52 6.89 -9.94
N GLU A 315 7.46 7.59 -9.57
CA GLU A 315 7.06 7.78 -8.18
C GLU A 315 6.12 6.64 -7.76
N LYS A 316 6.33 6.04 -6.59
CA LYS A 316 5.59 4.85 -6.15
C LYS A 316 4.12 5.15 -5.86
N TYR A 317 3.80 6.30 -5.27
CA TYR A 317 2.45 6.77 -4.99
C TYR A 317 1.68 7.09 -6.28
N ASP A 318 2.33 7.59 -7.34
CA ASP A 318 1.69 7.77 -8.65
C ASP A 318 1.26 6.43 -9.27
N VAL A 319 2.11 5.39 -9.17
CA VAL A 319 1.76 4.03 -9.60
C VAL A 319 0.71 3.41 -8.68
N ALA A 320 0.78 3.69 -7.37
CA ALA A 320 -0.20 3.23 -6.40
C ALA A 320 -1.60 3.79 -6.67
N GLU A 321 -1.70 5.09 -6.96
CA GLU A 321 -2.98 5.73 -7.29
C GLU A 321 -3.53 5.24 -8.64
N TRP A 322 -2.67 4.96 -9.62
CA TRP A 322 -3.12 4.26 -10.83
C TRP A 322 -3.68 2.87 -10.50
N CYS A 323 -3.01 2.13 -9.62
CA CYS A 323 -3.42 0.80 -9.20
C CYS A 323 -4.75 0.83 -8.45
N THR A 324 -4.98 1.79 -7.55
CA THR A 324 -6.26 1.90 -6.83
C THR A 324 -7.42 2.19 -7.77
N ARG A 325 -7.20 2.98 -8.81
CA ARG A 325 -8.20 3.20 -9.89
C ARG A 325 -8.56 1.90 -10.62
N VAL A 326 -7.59 1.02 -10.87
CA VAL A 326 -7.86 -0.32 -11.43
C VAL A 326 -8.71 -1.15 -10.46
N LEU A 327 -8.33 -1.19 -9.18
CA LEU A 327 -9.06 -1.94 -8.15
C LEU A 327 -10.48 -1.40 -7.93
N TRP A 328 -10.67 -0.09 -8.07
CA TRP A 328 -11.97 0.56 -7.99
C TRP A 328 -12.87 0.24 -9.18
N ASP A 329 -12.31 0.15 -10.40
CA ASP A 329 -13.04 -0.30 -11.59
C ASP A 329 -13.52 -1.75 -11.41
N ILE A 330 -12.66 -2.63 -10.87
CA ILE A 330 -13.00 -4.02 -10.51
C ILE A 330 -14.15 -4.03 -9.49
N ARG A 331 -14.00 -3.29 -8.38
CA ARG A 331 -15.01 -3.20 -7.31
C ARG A 331 -16.36 -2.71 -7.82
N SER A 332 -16.35 -1.66 -8.64
CA SER A 332 -17.55 -1.10 -9.25
C SER A 332 -18.27 -2.10 -10.15
N GLN A 333 -17.53 -3.01 -10.80
CA GLN A 333 -18.13 -4.07 -11.60
C GLN A 333 -18.82 -5.14 -10.73
N PHE A 334 -18.18 -5.59 -9.66
CA PHE A 334 -18.83 -6.48 -8.68
C PHE A 334 -20.12 -5.87 -8.12
N GLU A 335 -20.13 -4.57 -7.79
CA GLU A 335 -21.33 -3.88 -7.30
C GLU A 335 -22.45 -3.80 -8.34
N LYS A 336 -22.13 -3.70 -9.63
CA LYS A 336 -23.13 -3.74 -10.70
C LYS A 336 -23.79 -5.11 -10.79
N GLU A 337 -23.02 -6.18 -10.59
CA GLU A 337 -23.52 -7.56 -10.60
C GLU A 337 -24.37 -7.86 -9.36
N ASN A 338 -23.96 -7.34 -8.20
CA ASN A 338 -24.74 -7.41 -6.97
C ASN A 338 -24.56 -6.15 -6.11
N LYS A 339 -25.57 -5.28 -6.09
CA LYS A 339 -25.53 -4.01 -5.34
C LYS A 339 -25.37 -4.16 -3.83
N GLU A 340 -25.81 -5.28 -3.28
CA GLU A 340 -25.82 -5.47 -1.84
C GLU A 340 -24.48 -6.02 -1.35
N THR A 341 -24.01 -7.09 -1.98
CA THR A 341 -22.85 -7.87 -1.51
C THR A 341 -21.63 -7.78 -2.44
N GLY A 342 -21.76 -7.21 -3.64
CA GLY A 342 -20.70 -7.16 -4.65
C GLY A 342 -19.42 -6.49 -4.16
N ALA A 343 -19.54 -5.32 -3.51
CA ALA A 343 -18.41 -4.63 -2.88
C ALA A 343 -17.58 -5.57 -1.99
N PHE A 344 -18.23 -6.27 -1.07
CA PHE A 344 -17.56 -7.15 -0.11
C PHE A 344 -16.91 -8.36 -0.78
N TYR A 345 -17.51 -8.89 -1.85
CA TYR A 345 -16.88 -9.92 -2.65
C TYR A 345 -15.64 -9.42 -3.39
N SER A 346 -15.69 -8.20 -3.92
CA SER A 346 -14.51 -7.54 -4.50
C SER A 346 -13.41 -7.36 -3.46
N ASP A 347 -13.73 -6.74 -2.32
CA ASP A 347 -12.77 -6.46 -1.25
C ASP A 347 -12.06 -7.74 -0.81
N ARG A 348 -12.83 -8.80 -0.57
CA ARG A 348 -12.29 -10.10 -0.19
C ARG A 348 -11.46 -10.75 -1.31
N THR A 349 -11.87 -10.63 -2.57
CA THR A 349 -11.10 -11.14 -3.72
C THR A 349 -9.75 -10.43 -3.82
N ILE A 350 -9.74 -9.12 -3.66
CA ILE A 350 -8.53 -8.29 -3.74
C ILE A 350 -7.59 -8.61 -2.56
N PHE A 351 -8.08 -8.57 -1.32
CA PHE A 351 -7.22 -8.83 -0.16
C PHE A 351 -6.75 -10.29 -0.06
N ALA A 352 -7.52 -11.26 -0.57
CA ALA A 352 -7.04 -12.64 -0.66
C ALA A 352 -5.89 -12.80 -1.67
N ALA A 353 -5.88 -12.01 -2.76
CA ALA A 353 -4.77 -12.00 -3.70
C ALA A 353 -3.48 -11.50 -3.04
N VAL A 354 -3.58 -10.53 -2.14
CA VAL A 354 -2.43 -9.99 -1.39
C VAL A 354 -1.73 -11.07 -0.56
N GLY A 355 -2.50 -11.93 0.11
CA GLY A 355 -1.96 -13.06 0.88
C GLY A 355 -1.26 -14.12 0.02
N MET A 356 -1.37 -14.04 -1.31
CA MET A 356 -0.71 -14.93 -2.28
C MET A 356 0.54 -14.31 -2.90
N LEU A 357 0.76 -13.01 -2.71
CA LEU A 357 1.93 -12.32 -3.24
C LEU A 357 3.22 -12.81 -2.57
N LYS A 358 4.30 -12.72 -3.33
CA LYS A 358 5.67 -12.99 -2.85
C LYS A 358 6.42 -11.67 -2.75
N LYS A 359 7.51 -11.67 -1.99
CA LYS A 359 8.47 -10.57 -1.96
C LYS A 359 8.85 -10.09 -3.36
N ASN A 360 8.91 -8.77 -3.53
CA ASN A 360 9.25 -8.08 -4.78
C ASN A 360 8.27 -8.36 -5.95
N ALA A 361 7.02 -8.71 -5.64
CA ALA A 361 5.96 -8.92 -6.61
C ALA A 361 5.85 -7.76 -7.60
N SER A 362 5.57 -8.08 -8.86
CA SER A 362 5.25 -7.08 -9.86
C SER A 362 3.74 -6.87 -10.02
N LEU A 363 3.35 -5.85 -10.79
CA LEU A 363 1.94 -5.67 -11.14
C LEU A 363 1.39 -6.81 -12.00
N VAL A 364 2.24 -7.51 -12.75
CA VAL A 364 1.86 -8.75 -13.44
C VAL A 364 1.55 -9.85 -12.43
N ASP A 365 2.41 -10.03 -11.43
CA ASP A 365 2.17 -11.00 -10.35
C ASP A 365 0.86 -10.66 -9.61
N PHE A 366 0.64 -9.39 -9.28
CA PHE A 366 -0.57 -8.95 -8.60
C PHE A 366 -1.82 -9.24 -9.43
N LYS A 367 -1.84 -8.86 -10.72
CA LYS A 367 -2.93 -9.20 -11.64
C LYS A 367 -3.21 -10.70 -11.68
N ASN A 368 -2.16 -11.53 -11.76
CA ASN A 368 -2.32 -12.99 -11.79
C ASN A 368 -2.88 -13.52 -10.47
N THR A 369 -2.42 -13.02 -9.33
CA THR A 369 -2.98 -13.40 -8.02
C THR A 369 -4.43 -12.95 -7.85
N LEU A 370 -4.85 -11.83 -8.44
CA LEU A 370 -6.27 -11.42 -8.47
C LEU A 370 -7.12 -12.44 -9.24
N LEU A 371 -6.63 -12.92 -10.38
CA LEU A 371 -7.31 -13.96 -11.17
C LEU A 371 -7.36 -15.30 -10.44
N ASP A 372 -6.29 -15.68 -9.75
CA ASP A 372 -6.25 -16.92 -8.97
C ASP A 372 -7.12 -16.84 -7.71
N SER A 373 -7.17 -15.68 -7.08
CA SER A 373 -8.09 -15.38 -5.97
C SER A 373 -9.54 -15.48 -6.43
N ASP A 374 -9.88 -14.86 -7.57
CA ASP A 374 -11.21 -14.97 -8.17
C ASP A 374 -11.59 -16.42 -8.52
N ARG A 375 -10.65 -17.18 -9.07
CA ARG A 375 -10.84 -18.62 -9.32
C ARG A 375 -11.16 -19.38 -8.04
N SER A 376 -10.45 -19.07 -6.97
CA SER A 376 -10.58 -19.77 -5.68
C SER A 376 -11.85 -19.39 -4.93
N LEU A 377 -12.29 -18.14 -5.02
CA LEU A 377 -13.41 -17.60 -4.24
C LEU A 377 -14.74 -17.60 -5.01
N ASN A 378 -14.69 -17.34 -6.32
CA ASN A 378 -15.87 -17.12 -7.15
C ASN A 378 -15.93 -18.07 -8.37
N GLY A 379 -15.01 -19.05 -8.46
CA GLY A 379 -14.96 -19.99 -9.59
C GLY A 379 -14.45 -19.38 -10.89
N GLY A 380 -13.88 -18.16 -10.86
CA GLY A 380 -13.25 -17.53 -12.01
C GLY A 380 -14.21 -16.78 -12.93
N SER A 381 -15.46 -16.54 -12.48
CA SER A 381 -16.50 -15.87 -13.28
C SER A 381 -16.16 -14.43 -13.65
N HIS A 382 -15.22 -13.80 -12.94
CA HIS A 382 -14.91 -12.38 -13.06
C HIS A 382 -13.59 -12.11 -13.82
N GLY A 383 -12.86 -13.18 -14.21
CA GLY A 383 -11.53 -13.07 -14.79
C GLY A 383 -11.43 -12.12 -16.01
N SER A 384 -12.43 -12.14 -16.90
CA SER A 384 -12.46 -11.27 -18.08
C SER A 384 -12.52 -9.78 -17.71
N PHE A 385 -13.32 -9.38 -16.73
CA PHE A 385 -13.40 -7.96 -16.38
C PHE A 385 -12.22 -7.51 -15.51
N ILE A 386 -11.65 -8.40 -14.68
CA ILE A 386 -10.40 -8.12 -13.96
C ILE A 386 -9.31 -7.78 -14.98
N GLN A 387 -9.13 -8.61 -16.01
CA GLN A 387 -8.18 -8.32 -17.10
C GLN A 387 -8.51 -7.00 -17.83
N ASN A 388 -9.79 -6.78 -18.16
CA ASN A 388 -10.22 -5.57 -18.85
C ASN A 388 -10.00 -4.29 -18.03
N ALA A 389 -10.06 -4.34 -16.70
CA ALA A 389 -9.78 -3.18 -15.85
C ALA A 389 -8.31 -2.72 -15.99
N PHE A 390 -7.36 -3.67 -15.98
CA PHE A 390 -5.95 -3.38 -16.24
C PHE A 390 -5.74 -2.84 -17.67
N ILE A 391 -6.33 -3.49 -18.67
CA ILE A 391 -6.21 -3.10 -20.08
C ILE A 391 -6.79 -1.70 -20.32
N ALA A 392 -7.97 -1.40 -19.76
CA ALA A 392 -8.63 -0.11 -19.90
C ALA A 392 -7.75 1.03 -19.37
N ARG A 393 -6.97 0.76 -18.31
CA ARG A 393 -6.02 1.68 -17.68
C ARG A 393 -4.61 1.62 -18.30
N GLY A 394 -4.44 0.93 -19.42
CA GLY A 394 -3.21 0.93 -20.23
C GLY A 394 -2.15 -0.08 -19.79
N PHE A 395 -2.50 -1.08 -18.98
CA PHE A 395 -1.60 -2.18 -18.61
C PHE A 395 -1.90 -3.40 -19.49
N PRO A 396 -1.03 -3.76 -20.45
CA PRO A 396 -1.32 -4.81 -21.41
C PRO A 396 -1.37 -6.19 -20.75
N ASP A 397 -2.15 -7.11 -21.32
CA ASP A 397 -2.32 -8.44 -20.73
C ASP A 397 -1.02 -9.27 -20.75
N ARG A 398 -0.21 -9.09 -21.79
CA ARG A 398 1.12 -9.69 -21.90
C ARG A 398 2.12 -8.64 -22.41
N GLY A 399 3.30 -8.61 -21.80
CA GLY A 399 4.43 -7.87 -22.35
C GLY A 399 4.85 -8.45 -23.70
N VAL A 400 5.23 -7.58 -24.64
CA VAL A 400 5.87 -8.02 -25.88
C VAL A 400 7.28 -8.51 -25.54
N PRO A 401 7.63 -9.78 -25.81
CA PRO A 401 8.98 -10.27 -25.54
C PRO A 401 10.02 -9.47 -26.34
N LEU A 402 11.10 -9.10 -25.67
CA LEU A 402 12.25 -8.42 -26.24
C LEU A 402 13.31 -9.47 -26.59
N SER A 403 13.92 -9.32 -27.77
CA SER A 403 14.89 -10.30 -28.28
C SER A 403 16.29 -10.09 -27.73
N ALA A 404 16.67 -8.85 -27.41
CA ALA A 404 17.99 -8.52 -26.90
C ALA A 404 17.95 -8.20 -25.40
N PRO A 405 18.96 -8.64 -24.63
CA PRO A 405 19.12 -8.24 -23.23
C PRO A 405 19.35 -6.74 -23.10
N LEU A 406 18.99 -6.18 -21.94
CA LEU A 406 19.35 -4.81 -21.57
C LEU A 406 20.86 -4.69 -21.36
N ARG A 407 21.45 -3.56 -21.75
CA ARG A 407 22.89 -3.32 -21.56
C ARG A 407 23.10 -2.59 -20.24
N LEU A 408 23.94 -3.12 -19.37
CA LEU A 408 24.34 -2.46 -18.12
C LEU A 408 25.78 -1.97 -18.22
N GLN A 409 26.01 -0.73 -17.80
CA GLN A 409 27.31 -0.22 -17.41
C GLN A 409 27.23 0.18 -15.95
N ALA A 410 28.21 -0.23 -15.15
CA ALA A 410 28.25 0.05 -13.72
C ALA A 410 29.67 0.43 -13.30
N THR A 411 29.78 1.38 -12.38
CA THR A 411 31.05 1.75 -11.74
C THR A 411 30.81 1.99 -10.26
N ALA A 412 31.58 1.32 -9.41
CA ALA A 412 31.45 1.46 -7.96
C ALA A 412 31.92 2.85 -7.49
N VAL A 413 31.21 3.41 -6.51
CA VAL A 413 31.50 4.70 -5.88
C VAL A 413 31.43 4.52 -4.36
N GLY A 414 32.49 4.87 -3.65
CA GLY A 414 32.58 4.70 -2.19
C GLY A 414 32.24 5.97 -1.44
N PHE A 415 31.56 5.82 -0.30
CA PHE A 415 31.31 6.89 0.66
C PHE A 415 31.70 6.46 2.07
N LYS A 416 32.10 7.45 2.87
CA LYS A 416 32.49 7.28 4.26
C LYS A 416 31.85 8.37 5.12
N GLU A 417 31.30 7.99 6.27
CA GLU A 417 30.79 8.94 7.25
C GLU A 417 31.87 9.26 8.28
N PHE A 418 32.11 10.55 8.51
CA PHE A 418 33.01 11.02 9.56
C PHE A 418 32.45 12.31 10.17
N ASN A 419 32.28 12.33 11.49
CA ASN A 419 31.67 13.46 12.23
C ASN A 419 30.32 13.92 11.64
N SER A 420 29.43 12.97 11.32
CA SER A 420 28.11 13.23 10.72
C SER A 420 28.16 13.92 9.35
N GLN A 421 29.30 13.87 8.66
CA GLN A 421 29.46 14.32 7.28
C GLN A 421 29.84 13.14 6.40
N ILE A 422 29.28 13.10 5.19
CA ILE A 422 29.53 12.04 4.20
C ILE A 422 30.52 12.55 3.15
N TYR A 423 31.61 11.79 2.95
CA TYR A 423 32.66 12.11 1.98
C TYR A 423 32.80 10.99 0.95
N SER A 424 33.15 11.35 -0.29
CA SER A 424 33.50 10.36 -1.30
C SER A 424 34.91 9.81 -1.04
N VAL A 425 35.06 8.49 -1.17
CA VAL A 425 36.31 7.75 -1.01
C VAL A 425 36.44 6.69 -2.10
N SER A 426 37.59 6.01 -2.18
CA SER A 426 37.74 4.87 -3.08
C SER A 426 36.76 3.74 -2.69
N PRO A 427 36.12 3.06 -3.66
CA PRO A 427 35.18 1.96 -3.41
C PRO A 427 35.95 0.68 -3.03
N ASN A 428 36.46 0.63 -1.81
CA ASN A 428 37.20 -0.50 -1.25
C ASN A 428 36.85 -0.63 0.24
N SER A 429 37.61 -1.40 1.02
CA SER A 429 37.35 -1.60 2.45
C SER A 429 37.37 -0.31 3.29
N SER A 430 37.89 0.81 2.76
CA SER A 430 37.89 2.11 3.43
C SER A 430 36.53 2.84 3.39
N ALA A 431 35.64 2.45 2.46
CA ALA A 431 34.28 2.95 2.39
C ALA A 431 33.39 2.29 3.45
N ASP A 432 32.47 3.06 4.01
CA ASP A 432 31.41 2.53 4.89
C ASP A 432 30.23 2.02 4.05
N GLU A 433 30.01 2.64 2.89
CA GLU A 433 29.00 2.24 1.91
C GLU A 433 29.50 2.43 0.48
N ILE A 434 29.12 1.51 -0.39
CA ILE A 434 29.48 1.47 -1.81
C ILE A 434 28.20 1.46 -2.62
N PHE A 435 28.02 2.47 -3.46
CA PHE A 435 26.97 2.58 -4.46
C PHE A 435 27.51 2.29 -5.86
N PHE A 436 26.61 2.28 -6.84
CA PHE A 436 26.99 2.15 -8.25
C PHE A 436 26.47 3.33 -9.07
N SER A 437 27.37 3.94 -9.83
CA SER A 437 26.99 4.74 -10.98
C SER A 437 26.52 3.79 -12.09
N LEU A 438 25.27 3.90 -12.51
CA LEU A 438 24.61 2.95 -13.42
C LEU A 438 24.21 3.63 -14.74
N ALA A 439 24.36 2.92 -15.84
CA ALA A 439 23.65 3.20 -17.08
C ALA A 439 23.02 1.92 -17.63
N VAL A 440 21.69 1.90 -17.72
CA VAL A 440 20.93 0.78 -18.29
C VAL A 440 20.32 1.23 -19.62
N SER A 441 20.75 0.62 -20.71
CA SER A 441 20.26 0.94 -22.06
C SER A 441 19.35 -0.17 -22.58
N ASN A 442 18.21 0.21 -23.16
CA ASN A 442 17.33 -0.69 -23.88
C ASN A 442 17.66 -0.66 -25.38
N PRO A 443 18.36 -1.67 -25.94
CA PRO A 443 18.72 -1.70 -27.35
C PRO A 443 17.54 -2.11 -28.26
N ASN A 444 16.41 -2.53 -27.68
CA ASN A 444 15.24 -2.96 -28.43
C ASN A 444 14.39 -1.76 -28.88
N SER A 445 13.49 -1.98 -29.83
CA SER A 445 12.47 -0.98 -30.22
C SER A 445 11.27 -0.94 -29.27
N GLY A 446 11.01 -2.03 -28.55
CA GLY A 446 9.93 -2.13 -27.57
C GLY A 446 10.32 -1.68 -26.15
N THR A 447 9.33 -1.36 -25.33
CA THR A 447 9.52 -1.02 -23.91
C THR A 447 9.94 -2.22 -23.09
N ALA A 448 11.02 -2.07 -22.33
CA ALA A 448 11.41 -3.03 -21.30
C ALA A 448 10.63 -2.74 -20.03
N ARG A 449 9.89 -3.74 -19.55
CA ARG A 449 8.92 -3.60 -18.47
C ARG A 449 9.57 -3.79 -17.11
N ASN A 450 9.30 -2.88 -16.17
CA ASN A 450 9.72 -3.02 -14.78
C ASN A 450 11.21 -3.37 -14.65
N VAL A 451 12.07 -2.51 -15.19
CA VAL A 451 13.53 -2.67 -15.20
C VAL A 451 14.05 -2.60 -13.79
N ARG A 452 14.89 -3.58 -13.43
CA ARG A 452 15.39 -3.79 -12.08
C ARG A 452 16.90 -4.08 -12.11
N VAL A 453 17.61 -3.58 -11.11
CA VAL A 453 19.02 -3.90 -10.86
C VAL A 453 19.13 -4.53 -9.47
N GLN A 454 19.87 -5.64 -9.36
CA GLN A 454 20.05 -6.39 -8.12
C GLN A 454 21.52 -6.74 -7.88
N ILE A 455 21.97 -6.67 -6.63
CA ILE A 455 23.23 -7.24 -6.16
C ILE A 455 23.00 -8.72 -5.86
N VAL A 456 23.80 -9.57 -6.48
CA VAL A 456 23.79 -11.02 -6.24
C VAL A 456 25.16 -11.45 -5.72
N SER A 457 25.20 -11.97 -4.49
CA SER A 457 26.42 -12.44 -3.87
C SER A 457 26.14 -13.65 -2.97
N SER A 458 27.03 -14.64 -3.02
CA SER A 458 27.14 -15.70 -2.00
C SER A 458 28.29 -15.44 -1.01
N ASP A 459 29.03 -14.35 -1.20
CA ASP A 459 30.18 -13.99 -0.41
C ASP A 459 29.73 -13.31 0.90
N PRO A 460 30.05 -13.88 2.08
CA PRO A 460 29.64 -13.31 3.36
C PRO A 460 30.28 -11.94 3.66
N ALA A 461 31.33 -11.56 2.92
CA ALA A 461 31.91 -10.23 3.02
C ALA A 461 31.05 -9.15 2.36
N VAL A 462 30.06 -9.50 1.51
CA VAL A 462 29.15 -8.54 0.88
C VAL A 462 27.88 -8.42 1.72
N ILE A 463 27.68 -7.25 2.32
CA ILE A 463 26.46 -6.92 3.04
C ILE A 463 25.67 -5.91 2.18
N PRO A 464 24.67 -6.33 1.41
CA PRO A 464 23.85 -5.38 0.69
C PRO A 464 23.01 -4.54 1.67
N TYR A 465 23.02 -3.23 1.49
CA TYR A 465 22.09 -2.33 2.17
C TYR A 465 20.81 -2.18 1.36
N VAL A 466 20.96 -1.95 0.05
CA VAL A 466 19.91 -2.02 -0.95
C VAL A 466 20.33 -3.07 -1.97
N ASP A 467 19.86 -4.30 -1.79
CA ASP A 467 20.17 -5.41 -2.70
C ASP A 467 19.45 -5.28 -4.03
N PHE A 468 18.39 -4.46 -4.12
CA PHE A 468 17.52 -4.36 -5.28
C PHE A 468 16.95 -2.94 -5.46
N GLN A 469 16.93 -2.46 -6.71
CA GLN A 469 16.30 -1.20 -7.10
C GLN A 469 15.50 -1.39 -8.40
N ALA A 470 14.26 -0.88 -8.43
CA ALA A 470 13.48 -0.80 -9.66
C ALA A 470 13.49 0.61 -10.26
N TYR A 471 13.30 0.68 -11.57
CA TYR A 471 13.39 1.89 -12.37
C TYR A 471 12.16 2.11 -13.27
N GLY A 472 11.17 1.21 -13.17
CA GLY A 472 9.98 1.23 -14.00
C GLY A 472 10.23 0.80 -15.44
N ASP A 473 9.35 1.23 -16.33
CA ASP A 473 9.42 0.92 -17.75
C ASP A 473 10.49 1.77 -18.44
N LEU A 474 11.34 1.13 -19.24
CA LEU A 474 12.37 1.78 -20.04
C LEU A 474 12.01 1.71 -21.53
N PRO A 475 11.66 2.83 -22.18
CA PRO A 475 11.30 2.84 -23.59
C PRO A 475 12.41 2.31 -24.49
N GLY A 476 12.04 1.82 -25.69
CA GLY A 476 13.01 1.38 -26.69
C GLY A 476 14.00 2.49 -27.08
N GLY A 477 15.27 2.14 -27.23
CA GLY A 477 16.35 3.09 -27.54
C GLY A 477 16.74 4.04 -26.39
N SER A 478 16.04 3.99 -25.25
CA SER A 478 16.32 4.87 -24.12
C SER A 478 17.43 4.33 -23.21
N THR A 479 18.02 5.24 -22.43
CA THR A 479 19.01 4.89 -21.41
C THR A 479 18.66 5.57 -20.09
N LEU A 480 18.48 4.76 -19.06
CA LEU A 480 18.44 5.18 -17.67
C LEU A 480 19.85 5.47 -17.18
N ARG A 481 20.04 6.55 -16.42
CA ARG A 481 21.32 6.88 -15.78
C ARG A 481 21.12 7.22 -14.31
N VAL A 482 21.91 6.60 -13.45
CA VAL A 482 22.12 7.02 -12.06
C VAL A 482 23.58 7.41 -11.95
N THR A 483 23.84 8.71 -11.94
CA THR A 483 25.19 9.27 -12.00
C THR A 483 25.25 10.52 -11.13
N GLY A 484 26.40 10.78 -10.51
CA GLY A 484 26.59 11.98 -9.71
C GLY A 484 27.95 12.01 -9.04
N THR A 485 28.10 12.89 -8.07
CA THR A 485 29.32 13.03 -7.27
C THR A 485 29.05 13.09 -5.78
N GLN A 486 27.79 13.31 -5.39
CA GLN A 486 27.36 13.41 -4.01
C GLN A 486 26.57 12.16 -3.62
N TYR A 487 26.61 11.79 -2.34
CA TYR A 487 25.90 10.63 -1.79
C TYR A 487 24.42 10.60 -2.21
N LYS A 488 23.73 11.75 -2.13
CA LYS A 488 22.31 11.88 -2.50
C LYS A 488 22.01 11.49 -3.97
N ASP A 489 22.98 11.64 -4.87
CA ASP A 489 22.81 11.35 -6.30
C ASP A 489 22.70 9.83 -6.54
N PHE A 490 23.12 9.02 -5.58
CA PHE A 490 23.16 7.56 -5.65
C PHE A 490 22.10 6.87 -4.79
N LEU A 491 21.24 7.61 -4.09
CA LEU A 491 20.17 7.04 -3.26
C LEU A 491 19.19 6.16 -4.03
N ASN A 492 19.10 6.34 -5.35
CA ASN A 492 18.32 5.51 -6.26
C ASN A 492 19.16 4.43 -6.96
N SER A 493 20.27 4.02 -6.35
CA SER A 493 21.11 2.91 -6.81
C SER A 493 21.05 1.77 -5.83
N VAL A 494 21.52 0.60 -6.26
CA VAL A 494 21.83 -0.48 -5.32
C VAL A 494 23.08 -0.13 -4.52
N SER A 495 23.15 -0.60 -3.27
CA SER A 495 24.28 -0.29 -2.39
C SER A 495 24.64 -1.46 -1.46
N LEU A 496 25.89 -1.50 -1.05
CA LEU A 496 26.45 -2.52 -0.16
C LEU A 496 27.52 -1.95 0.77
N ALA A 497 27.81 -2.66 1.84
CA ALA A 497 29.00 -2.54 2.65
C ALA A 497 29.84 -3.82 2.59
N LEU A 498 31.10 -3.71 3.00
CA LEU A 498 32.01 -4.84 3.12
C LEU A 498 32.22 -5.22 4.59
N ASP A 499 31.92 -6.46 4.97
CA ASP A 499 32.26 -6.98 6.30
C ASP A 499 33.76 -7.27 6.38
N ARG A 500 34.50 -6.37 7.01
CA ARG A 500 35.96 -6.47 7.18
C ARG A 500 36.39 -7.73 7.93
N ARG A 501 35.54 -8.31 8.79
CA ARG A 501 35.88 -9.55 9.50
C ARG A 501 35.87 -10.74 8.55
N SER A 502 34.82 -10.85 7.75
CA SER A 502 34.68 -11.88 6.70
C SER A 502 35.64 -11.68 5.51
N ALA A 503 36.15 -10.44 5.33
CA ALA A 503 37.15 -10.09 4.33
C ALA A 503 38.62 -10.23 4.79
N SER A 504 38.88 -10.59 6.07
CA SER A 504 40.25 -10.61 6.60
C SER A 504 41.17 -11.58 5.83
N GLY A 505 42.36 -11.10 5.44
CA GLY A 505 43.34 -11.89 4.69
C GLY A 505 43.05 -12.06 3.19
N ARG A 506 41.98 -11.44 2.68
CA ARG A 506 41.59 -11.47 1.26
C ARG A 506 42.01 -10.17 0.59
N SER A 507 42.35 -10.24 -0.70
CA SER A 507 42.65 -9.06 -1.52
C SER A 507 41.44 -8.54 -2.30
N ARG A 508 40.40 -9.38 -2.48
CA ARG A 508 39.20 -9.07 -3.27
C ARG A 508 37.95 -9.77 -2.74
N VAL A 509 36.81 -9.15 -3.03
CA VAL A 509 35.45 -9.67 -2.84
C VAL A 509 34.72 -9.66 -4.17
N SER A 510 34.03 -10.76 -4.50
CA SER A 510 33.37 -10.95 -5.79
C SER A 510 31.85 -11.02 -5.60
N PHE A 511 31.12 -10.37 -6.50
CA PHE A 511 29.66 -10.39 -6.57
C PHE A 511 29.22 -10.09 -8.01
N SER A 512 27.93 -10.03 -8.27
CA SER A 512 27.40 -9.63 -9.57
C SER A 512 26.33 -8.56 -9.45
N LEU A 513 26.23 -7.72 -10.48
CA LEU A 513 25.04 -6.92 -10.73
C LEU A 513 24.19 -7.61 -11.79
N LYS A 514 22.94 -7.89 -11.43
CA LYS A 514 21.93 -8.48 -12.30
C LYS A 514 20.96 -7.40 -12.75
N VAL A 515 20.75 -7.28 -14.06
CA VAL A 515 19.65 -6.49 -14.64
C VAL A 515 18.59 -7.43 -15.18
N SER A 516 17.35 -7.19 -14.77
CA SER A 516 16.19 -7.94 -15.22
C SER A 516 15.07 -7.00 -15.65
N SER A 517 14.22 -7.49 -16.55
CA SER A 517 12.93 -6.91 -16.86
C SER A 517 11.93 -8.05 -17.08
N GLU A 518 10.63 -7.76 -17.05
CA GLU A 518 9.60 -8.81 -17.16
C GLU A 518 9.54 -9.47 -18.54
N ASN A 519 10.10 -8.81 -19.55
CA ASN A 519 9.95 -9.17 -20.94
C ASN A 519 11.27 -9.20 -21.73
N ALA A 520 12.44 -9.09 -21.10
CA ALA A 520 13.74 -9.23 -21.77
C ALA A 520 14.59 -10.32 -21.10
N PRO A 521 15.56 -10.91 -21.84
CA PRO A 521 16.58 -11.76 -21.25
C PRO A 521 17.38 -11.00 -20.19
N GLU A 522 17.69 -11.68 -19.08
CA GLU A 522 18.46 -11.11 -17.98
C GLU A 522 19.92 -10.89 -18.38
N THR A 523 20.55 -9.89 -17.76
CA THR A 523 21.99 -9.61 -17.91
C THR A 523 22.66 -9.66 -16.55
N THR A 524 23.80 -10.32 -16.44
CA THR A 524 24.58 -10.38 -15.20
C THR A 524 26.00 -9.95 -15.49
N ILE A 525 26.51 -8.99 -14.71
CA ILE A 525 27.88 -8.48 -14.81
C ILE A 525 28.63 -8.84 -13.53
N PRO A 526 29.66 -9.69 -13.61
CA PRO A 526 30.51 -9.98 -12.45
C PRO A 526 31.36 -8.74 -12.12
N LEU A 527 31.47 -8.44 -10.83
CA LEU A 527 32.27 -7.34 -10.31
C LEU A 527 33.19 -7.85 -9.19
N GLU A 528 34.31 -7.15 -9.02
CA GLU A 528 35.24 -7.35 -7.91
C GLU A 528 35.55 -6.01 -7.25
N LEU A 529 35.57 -6.00 -5.92
CA LEU A 529 36.04 -4.87 -5.12
C LEU A 529 37.35 -5.24 -4.44
N GLY A 530 38.30 -4.30 -4.46
CA GLY A 530 39.54 -4.42 -3.70
C GLY A 530 39.27 -4.26 -2.21
N LEU A 531 40.01 -5.01 -1.40
CA LEU A 531 39.99 -4.90 0.06
C LEU A 531 41.14 -4.04 0.56
#